data_AF-A0A2T4C0R6-F1
#
_entry.id   AF-A0A2T4C0R6-F1
#
_cell.length_a   1.000
_cell.length_b   1.000
_cell.length_c   1.000
_cell.angle_alpha   90.00
_cell.angle_beta   90.00
_cell.angle_gamma   90.00
#
_symmetry.space_group_name_H-M   'P 1'
#
loop_
_entity.id
_entity.type
_entity.pdbx_description
1 polymer ?
#
loop_
_entity_poly.entity_id
_entity_poly.type
_entity_poly.pdbx_seq_one_letter_code
_entity_poly.pdbx_strand_id
1 'polypeptide(L)'
;MCNFAANGHKLEAIHNPCRSHRALFTMESLFGRDFASPEDARAAIDAAAQSAGYSFTKHRSRPNSVEFRCSKGRNFKSQQNSDLPESRRRQTSSQMTGCPCKLVVSRQHALARWVIRRTRNDDSNEHNHPAFPSAAHCRYRNMAIERRKESILELYHAGVKPMQILKELQLDAGCHSEGLTRVGFKRATERQRLLAASKDGRIGKTLELLTLKEAFGDGTTFPGPLVLPDDDLAEDPEWPPQDFREWRGEEERNPVTSKRKTIYIVPSPSLAPEVSKMQAWTTCSNQSSTAKDCMQAAEPPKVQDLIEYLSAFFHGMPVKLSKTPFQWQKWNKYDGAILKSPDTQRRIGLRTPADRLFGIRCRASPDGVSPMQVNLDDVLDALAENIPADAHSIMMLLDLDMYEGDGDIFTAGRAYGGSRIAAVSLFRDQPLCTPPDDGHAWPASHCADYIDKLCQEAAAQPPNKKKGKLQQSSRRARTGTSGPLDKAIEAVQTTAAEASPSGISRPARPVAAAAAAANETAQWLGRTAVTMAHELCHCLGLDHCAYFACAMQGCGSVAEAQRQPPYLCPVCLEKLCRAIGEGVVDGWEADRGVREGFVRESDKAQHKQLGQTGLGLQGWLDQK
;
A
#
# COMPACT_ATOMS: atom_id res chain seq x y z
N MET A 1 -41.56 -8.07 -63.76
CA MET A 1 -40.79 -7.17 -64.64
C MET A 1 -40.68 -5.81 -63.98
N CYS A 2 -39.48 -5.23 -64.03
CA CYS A 2 -39.05 -3.85 -63.74
C CYS A 2 -38.03 -3.72 -62.61
N ASN A 3 -36.77 -3.66 -63.06
CA ASN A 3 -35.57 -3.18 -62.37
C ASN A 3 -35.72 -1.71 -61.92
N PHE A 4 -35.04 -1.32 -60.85
CA PHE A 4 -34.16 -0.14 -60.85
C PHE A 4 -33.07 -0.27 -59.77
N ALA A 5 -31.87 0.11 -60.17
CA ALA A 5 -30.59 -0.06 -59.49
C ALA A 5 -30.31 1.03 -58.45
N ALA A 6 -29.54 0.70 -57.41
CA ALA A 6 -28.93 1.67 -56.50
C ALA A 6 -27.40 1.57 -56.57
N ASN A 7 -26.77 2.67 -57.02
CA ASN A 7 -25.32 2.87 -57.06
C ASN A 7 -24.75 3.05 -55.65
N GLY A 8 -23.83 2.17 -55.24
CA GLY A 8 -22.98 2.36 -54.08
C GLY A 8 -21.58 2.82 -54.51
N HIS A 9 -21.20 4.04 -54.13
CA HIS A 9 -19.83 4.55 -54.29
C HIS A 9 -18.85 3.80 -53.36
N LYS A 10 -17.79 3.24 -53.96
CA LYS A 10 -16.61 2.70 -53.30
C LYS A 10 -15.82 3.82 -52.60
N LEU A 11 -15.49 3.63 -51.32
CA LEU A 11 -14.38 4.30 -50.66
C LEU A 11 -13.17 3.36 -50.67
N GLU A 12 -12.12 3.77 -51.38
CA GLU A 12 -10.83 3.08 -51.43
C GLU A 12 -10.09 3.22 -50.10
N ALA A 13 -9.59 2.10 -49.58
CA ALA A 13 -8.78 2.05 -48.37
C ALA A 13 -7.33 2.47 -48.69
N ILE A 14 -6.89 3.54 -48.03
CA ILE A 14 -5.50 4.02 -48.07
C ILE A 14 -4.60 3.05 -47.28
N HIS A 15 -3.55 2.59 -47.96
CA HIS A 15 -2.50 1.70 -47.48
C HIS A 15 -1.79 2.23 -46.23
N ASN A 16 -1.58 1.38 -45.21
CA ASN A 16 -0.79 1.70 -44.02
C ASN A 16 0.47 0.80 -43.97
N PRO A 17 1.70 1.31 -44.21
CA PRO A 17 2.89 0.50 -44.37
C PRO A 17 3.63 0.33 -43.04
N CYS A 18 3.17 -0.58 -42.18
CA CYS A 18 3.95 -0.99 -41.00
C CYS A 18 3.57 -2.39 -40.47
N ARG A 19 3.59 -3.40 -41.34
CA ARG A 19 3.61 -4.82 -40.94
C ARG A 19 4.87 -5.48 -41.50
N SER A 20 6.00 -5.32 -40.80
CA SER A 20 7.10 -6.27 -40.95
C SER A 20 6.79 -7.49 -40.07
N HIS A 21 6.69 -8.65 -40.71
CA HIS A 21 6.32 -9.92 -40.11
C HIS A 21 7.32 -10.39 -39.04
N ARG A 22 6.95 -10.37 -37.75
CA ARG A 22 7.45 -11.34 -36.77
C ARG A 22 6.36 -12.39 -36.57
N ALA A 23 6.61 -13.61 -37.02
CA ALA A 23 5.68 -14.72 -36.82
C ALA A 23 5.47 -14.93 -35.31
N LEU A 24 4.24 -14.72 -34.83
CA LEU A 24 3.81 -15.11 -33.49
C LEU A 24 3.76 -16.64 -33.46
N PHE A 25 4.81 -17.27 -32.91
CA PHE A 25 4.84 -18.71 -32.73
C PHE A 25 3.99 -19.10 -31.51
N THR A 26 3.07 -20.04 -31.70
CA THR A 26 2.34 -20.68 -30.61
C THR A 26 3.21 -21.76 -29.97
N MET A 27 2.97 -22.11 -28.70
CA MET A 27 3.70 -23.21 -28.03
C MET A 27 3.66 -24.51 -28.83
N GLU A 28 2.53 -24.81 -29.49
CA GLU A 28 2.37 -25.99 -30.34
C GLU A 28 3.36 -26.01 -31.51
N SER A 29 3.55 -24.85 -32.13
CA SER A 29 4.43 -24.71 -33.31
C SER A 29 5.92 -24.90 -32.99
N LEU A 30 6.29 -24.88 -31.71
CA LEU A 30 7.67 -25.06 -31.25
C LEU A 30 8.07 -26.53 -31.07
N PHE A 31 7.10 -27.42 -30.84
CA PHE A 31 7.40 -28.84 -30.64
C PHE A 31 7.95 -29.45 -31.93
N GLY A 32 9.04 -30.22 -31.80
CA GLY A 32 9.69 -30.86 -32.95
C GLY A 32 10.59 -29.94 -33.79
N ARG A 33 10.74 -28.65 -33.44
CA ARG A 33 11.70 -27.76 -34.12
C ARG A 33 13.12 -27.95 -33.63
N ASP A 34 14.07 -27.77 -34.55
CA ASP A 34 15.50 -27.80 -34.29
C ASP A 34 16.04 -26.43 -33.88
N PHE A 35 16.87 -26.42 -32.84
CA PHE A 35 17.56 -25.26 -32.31
C PHE A 35 19.07 -25.52 -32.26
N ALA A 36 19.87 -24.47 -32.49
CA ALA A 36 21.33 -24.57 -32.46
C ALA A 36 21.86 -24.76 -31.03
N SER A 37 21.23 -24.11 -30.05
CA SER A 37 21.58 -24.17 -28.64
C SER A 37 20.34 -24.37 -27.75
N PRO A 38 20.51 -24.84 -26.49
CA PRO A 38 19.41 -24.88 -25.54
C PRO A 38 18.96 -23.47 -25.12
N GLU A 39 19.81 -22.47 -25.24
CA GLU A 39 19.49 -21.05 -25.02
C GLU A 39 18.56 -20.51 -26.12
N ASP A 40 18.78 -20.88 -27.39
CA ASP A 40 17.88 -20.51 -28.49
C ASP A 40 16.50 -21.14 -28.33
N ALA A 41 16.46 -22.42 -27.96
CA ALA A 41 15.22 -23.12 -27.64
C ALA A 41 14.51 -22.43 -26.47
N ARG A 42 15.26 -22.01 -25.44
CA ARG A 42 14.70 -21.28 -24.29
C ARG A 42 14.13 -19.92 -24.69
N ALA A 43 14.79 -19.17 -25.55
CA ALA A 43 14.29 -17.89 -26.05
C ALA A 43 12.98 -18.06 -26.84
N ALA A 44 12.90 -19.10 -27.66
CA ALA A 44 11.68 -19.45 -28.38
C ALA A 44 10.53 -19.83 -27.42
N ILE A 45 10.81 -20.66 -26.40
CA ILE A 45 9.84 -21.00 -25.34
C ILE A 45 9.37 -19.74 -24.61
N ASP A 46 10.30 -18.87 -24.20
CA ASP A 46 9.96 -17.64 -23.48
C ASP A 46 9.03 -16.75 -24.32
N ALA A 47 9.30 -16.60 -25.63
CA ALA A 47 8.47 -15.79 -26.54
C ALA A 47 7.05 -16.36 -26.75
N ALA A 48 6.93 -17.67 -26.96
CA ALA A 48 5.63 -18.32 -27.15
C ALA A 48 4.82 -18.45 -25.85
N ALA A 49 5.48 -18.65 -24.71
CA ALA A 49 4.81 -18.67 -23.41
C ALA A 49 4.36 -17.28 -23.00
N GLN A 50 5.15 -16.24 -23.30
CA GLN A 50 4.82 -14.85 -22.96
C GLN A 50 3.54 -14.39 -23.66
N SER A 51 3.39 -14.68 -24.95
CA SER A 51 2.18 -14.36 -25.71
C SER A 51 0.95 -15.14 -25.25
N ALA A 52 1.15 -16.31 -24.66
CA ALA A 52 0.09 -17.14 -24.06
C ALA A 52 -0.20 -16.81 -22.59
N GLY A 53 0.53 -15.86 -21.96
CA GLY A 53 0.35 -15.47 -20.57
C GLY A 53 0.91 -16.44 -19.52
N TYR A 54 1.85 -17.30 -19.92
CA TYR A 54 2.51 -18.28 -19.06
C TYR A 54 4.01 -18.02 -18.97
N SER A 55 4.68 -18.63 -18.00
CA SER A 55 6.13 -18.58 -17.88
C SER A 55 6.69 -19.92 -17.42
N PHE A 56 7.87 -20.27 -17.92
CA PHE A 56 8.56 -21.51 -17.58
C PHE A 56 9.84 -21.23 -16.78
N THR A 57 10.26 -22.14 -15.92
CA THR A 57 11.51 -22.07 -15.16
C THR A 57 12.27 -23.39 -15.32
N LYS A 58 13.60 -23.33 -15.34
CA LYS A 58 14.45 -24.52 -15.43
C LYS A 58 14.21 -25.42 -14.21
N HIS A 59 13.88 -26.68 -14.46
CA HIS A 59 13.61 -27.67 -13.41
C HIS A 59 14.80 -28.60 -13.23
N ARG A 60 15.31 -29.20 -14.31
CA ARG A 60 16.44 -30.14 -14.29
C ARG A 60 17.32 -29.94 -15.52
N SER A 61 18.64 -30.05 -15.35
CA SER A 61 19.62 -29.99 -16.44
C SER A 61 20.44 -31.27 -16.48
N ARG A 62 20.67 -31.81 -17.67
CA ARG A 62 21.60 -32.90 -17.97
C ARG A 62 22.39 -32.54 -19.24
N PRO A 63 23.51 -33.22 -19.56
CA PRO A 63 24.37 -32.86 -20.70
C PRO A 63 23.67 -32.77 -22.07
N ASN A 64 22.60 -33.54 -22.27
CA ASN A 64 21.84 -33.60 -23.52
C ASN A 64 20.34 -33.27 -23.35
N SER A 65 19.91 -32.80 -22.17
CA SER A 65 18.50 -32.46 -21.94
C SER A 65 18.32 -31.42 -20.85
N VAL A 66 17.45 -30.44 -21.08
CA VAL A 66 17.00 -29.46 -20.10
C VAL A 66 15.49 -29.56 -19.97
N GLU A 67 15.01 -29.85 -18.77
CA GLU A 67 13.58 -29.87 -18.44
C GLU A 67 13.16 -28.52 -17.85
N PHE A 68 12.06 -27.99 -18.33
CA PHE A 68 11.42 -26.78 -17.87
C PHE A 68 10.05 -27.11 -17.28
N ARG A 69 9.64 -26.36 -16.26
CA ARG A 69 8.31 -26.45 -15.63
C ARG A 69 7.65 -25.08 -15.58
N CYS A 70 6.34 -25.01 -15.42
CA CYS A 70 5.63 -23.76 -15.18
C CYS A 70 6.19 -23.03 -13.93
N SER A 71 6.23 -21.70 -13.98
CA SER A 71 6.65 -20.83 -12.85
C SER A 71 5.77 -21.01 -11.61
N LYS A 72 4.48 -21.35 -11.79
CA LYS A 72 3.53 -21.69 -10.72
C LYS A 72 3.56 -23.18 -10.32
N GLY A 73 4.47 -23.97 -10.91
CA GLY A 73 4.62 -25.41 -10.69
C GLY A 73 5.41 -25.82 -9.44
N ARG A 74 5.69 -24.88 -8.53
CA ARG A 74 6.19 -25.20 -7.19
C ARG A 74 4.99 -25.38 -6.27
N ASN A 75 5.10 -26.28 -5.31
CA ASN A 75 4.20 -26.27 -4.16
C ASN A 75 4.65 -25.13 -3.24
N PHE A 76 3.69 -24.34 -2.77
CA PHE A 76 3.95 -23.33 -1.74
C PHE A 76 4.64 -23.99 -0.54
N LYS A 77 5.80 -23.44 -0.16
CA LYS A 77 6.48 -23.82 1.08
C LYS A 77 6.14 -22.77 2.10
N SER A 78 5.24 -23.13 3.00
CA SER A 78 4.83 -22.32 4.12
C SER A 78 6.03 -21.85 4.96
N GLN A 79 6.12 -20.55 5.24
CA GLN A 79 7.03 -19.96 6.23
C GLN A 79 6.40 -19.96 7.64
N GLN A 80 5.25 -20.62 7.82
CA GLN A 80 4.63 -20.80 9.12
C GLN A 80 5.66 -21.36 10.10
N ASN A 81 5.71 -20.78 11.28
CA ASN A 81 6.52 -21.30 12.36
C ASN A 81 6.10 -22.76 12.66
N SER A 82 6.99 -23.71 12.38
CA SER A 82 6.75 -25.14 12.59
C SER A 82 6.48 -25.49 14.05
N ASP A 83 6.93 -24.64 14.97
CA ASP A 83 6.80 -24.81 16.41
C ASP A 83 5.38 -24.47 16.92
N LEU A 84 4.51 -23.93 16.05
CA LEU A 84 3.11 -23.65 16.36
C LEU A 84 2.18 -24.80 15.89
N PRO A 85 1.15 -25.16 16.69
CA PRO A 85 0.11 -26.10 16.27
C PRO A 85 -0.60 -25.64 14.99
N GLU A 86 -0.95 -26.58 14.10
CA GLU A 86 -1.48 -26.29 12.76
C GLU A 86 -2.75 -25.41 12.77
N SER A 87 -3.64 -25.59 13.75
CA SER A 87 -4.82 -24.73 13.93
C SER A 87 -4.51 -23.29 14.35
N ARG A 88 -3.24 -23.00 14.68
CA ARG A 88 -2.73 -21.69 15.13
C ARG A 88 -1.66 -21.13 14.20
N ARG A 89 -1.36 -21.84 13.10
CA ARG A 89 -0.47 -21.35 12.05
C ARG A 89 -1.21 -20.35 11.18
N ARG A 90 -0.53 -19.29 10.73
CA ARG A 90 -1.11 -18.29 9.82
C ARG A 90 -1.59 -18.92 8.53
N GLN A 91 -2.81 -18.58 8.12
CA GLN A 91 -3.27 -18.86 6.77
C GLN A 91 -2.66 -17.82 5.82
N THR A 92 -2.05 -18.28 4.73
CA THR A 92 -1.47 -17.41 3.69
C THR A 92 -2.01 -17.87 2.35
N SER A 93 -2.49 -16.96 1.52
CA SER A 93 -2.92 -17.27 0.16
C SER A 93 -1.69 -17.21 -0.76
N SER A 94 -1.33 -18.35 -1.36
CA SER A 94 -0.23 -18.43 -2.34
C SER A 94 -0.78 -18.53 -3.75
N GLN A 95 -0.23 -17.73 -4.67
CA GLN A 95 -0.49 -17.93 -6.10
C GLN A 95 0.23 -19.15 -6.70
N MET A 96 0.93 -19.97 -5.90
CA MET A 96 1.57 -21.21 -6.34
C MET A 96 0.54 -22.35 -6.41
N THR A 97 0.22 -22.82 -7.61
CA THR A 97 -0.88 -23.79 -7.83
C THR A 97 -0.42 -25.24 -7.95
N GLY A 98 0.87 -25.53 -7.76
CA GLY A 98 1.43 -26.86 -8.00
C GLY A 98 1.30 -27.31 -9.47
N CYS A 99 1.22 -26.35 -10.40
CA CYS A 99 0.98 -26.58 -11.83
C CYS A 99 1.86 -27.71 -12.43
N PRO A 100 1.27 -28.75 -13.05
CA PRO A 100 1.99 -29.92 -13.55
C PRO A 100 2.74 -29.66 -14.86
N CYS A 101 2.43 -28.57 -15.57
CA CYS A 101 2.93 -28.28 -16.90
C CYS A 101 4.48 -28.27 -16.97
N LYS A 102 5.03 -29.08 -17.87
CA LYS A 102 6.46 -29.28 -18.12
C LYS A 102 6.73 -29.50 -19.61
N LEU A 103 7.96 -29.19 -20.01
CA LEU A 103 8.47 -29.46 -21.35
C LEU A 103 9.97 -29.79 -21.28
N VAL A 104 10.47 -30.49 -22.29
CA VAL A 104 11.86 -30.93 -22.33
C VAL A 104 12.52 -30.45 -23.61
N VAL A 105 13.65 -29.76 -23.47
CA VAL A 105 14.55 -29.44 -24.58
C VAL A 105 15.65 -30.48 -24.58
N SER A 106 15.82 -31.26 -25.64
CA SER A 106 16.77 -32.37 -25.65
C SER A 106 17.39 -32.62 -27.01
N ARG A 107 18.61 -33.15 -27.02
CA ARG A 107 19.35 -33.60 -28.21
C ARG A 107 19.71 -35.07 -28.07
N GLN A 108 19.90 -35.77 -29.19
CA GLN A 108 20.23 -37.20 -29.18
C GLN A 108 21.68 -37.45 -28.78
N HIS A 109 22.61 -36.63 -29.27
CA HIS A 109 24.05 -36.70 -29.01
C HIS A 109 24.66 -35.30 -29.07
N ALA A 110 25.93 -35.14 -28.70
CA ALA A 110 26.55 -33.82 -28.49
C ALA A 110 26.52 -32.89 -29.72
N LEU A 111 26.58 -33.45 -30.93
CA LEU A 111 26.55 -32.71 -32.20
C LEU A 111 25.14 -32.52 -32.78
N ALA A 112 24.12 -33.17 -32.20
CA ALA A 112 22.75 -33.06 -32.67
C ALA A 112 22.11 -31.73 -32.28
N ARG A 113 21.14 -31.28 -33.08
CA ARG A 113 20.30 -30.12 -32.77
C ARG A 113 19.43 -30.38 -31.53
N TRP A 114 19.11 -29.30 -30.84
CA TRP A 114 18.23 -29.32 -29.68
C TRP A 114 16.78 -29.26 -30.14
N VAL A 115 15.92 -30.09 -29.56
CA VAL A 115 14.51 -30.18 -29.93
C VAL A 115 13.63 -30.01 -28.70
N ILE A 116 12.59 -29.19 -28.80
CA ILE A 116 11.55 -29.04 -27.77
C ILE A 116 10.56 -30.20 -27.92
N ARG A 117 10.33 -30.94 -26.83
CA ARG A 117 9.45 -32.09 -26.77
C ARG A 117 8.48 -31.95 -25.60
N ARG A 118 7.28 -32.51 -25.79
CA ARG A 118 6.33 -32.75 -24.70
C ARG A 118 6.92 -33.75 -23.71
N THR A 119 6.50 -33.65 -22.46
CA THR A 119 6.76 -34.73 -21.50
C THR A 119 5.92 -35.95 -21.84
N ARG A 120 6.40 -37.15 -21.48
CA ARG A 120 5.67 -38.42 -21.70
C ARG A 120 4.40 -38.57 -20.85
N ASN A 121 4.22 -37.69 -19.86
CA ASN A 121 3.05 -37.68 -19.00
C ASN A 121 2.07 -36.63 -19.53
N ASP A 122 0.88 -37.04 -19.92
CA ASP A 122 -0.10 -36.16 -20.56
C ASP A 122 -0.60 -35.07 -19.61
N ASP A 123 -0.74 -35.39 -18.31
CA ASP A 123 -1.10 -34.41 -17.26
C ASP A 123 -0.07 -33.27 -17.13
N SER A 124 1.17 -33.52 -17.56
CA SER A 124 2.24 -32.52 -17.53
C SER A 124 2.25 -31.63 -18.77
N ASN A 125 1.25 -31.73 -19.65
CA ASN A 125 1.13 -30.89 -20.84
C ASN A 125 0.10 -29.75 -20.67
N GLU A 126 -0.68 -29.74 -19.59
CA GLU A 126 -1.74 -28.75 -19.34
C GLU A 126 -1.45 -27.86 -18.12
N HIS A 127 -1.98 -26.63 -18.15
CA HIS A 127 -1.95 -25.71 -17.02
C HIS A 127 -3.23 -25.84 -16.19
N ASN A 128 -3.09 -25.83 -14.86
CA ASN A 128 -4.24 -25.90 -13.93
C ASN A 128 -4.67 -24.52 -13.40
N HIS A 129 -4.26 -23.44 -14.06
CA HIS A 129 -4.51 -22.06 -13.65
C HIS A 129 -4.69 -21.17 -14.89
N PRO A 130 -5.41 -20.04 -14.76
CA PRO A 130 -5.60 -19.12 -15.89
C PRO A 130 -4.29 -18.46 -16.34
N ALA A 131 -4.30 -17.89 -17.55
CA ALA A 131 -3.22 -17.07 -18.06
C ALA A 131 -3.12 -15.74 -17.31
N PHE A 132 -1.90 -15.24 -17.13
CA PHE A 132 -1.64 -13.97 -16.44
C PHE A 132 -0.88 -12.99 -17.35
N PRO A 133 -1.02 -11.67 -17.13
CA PRO A 133 -0.22 -10.67 -17.84
C PRO A 133 1.29 -10.94 -17.72
N SER A 134 2.06 -10.61 -18.75
CA SER A 134 3.53 -10.79 -18.75
C SER A 134 4.21 -10.15 -17.54
N ALA A 135 3.71 -9.00 -17.09
CA ALA A 135 4.21 -8.27 -15.93
C ALA A 135 4.10 -9.06 -14.61
N ALA A 136 3.13 -9.98 -14.50
CA ALA A 136 2.95 -10.82 -13.32
C ALA A 136 4.09 -11.86 -13.16
N HIS A 137 4.87 -12.13 -14.21
CA HIS A 137 5.93 -13.14 -14.19
C HIS A 137 7.33 -12.51 -14.04
N CYS A 138 8.04 -12.87 -12.97
CA CYS A 138 9.40 -12.40 -12.67
C CYS A 138 10.40 -12.60 -13.83
N ARG A 139 10.28 -13.70 -14.61
CA ARG A 139 11.14 -13.96 -15.78
C ARG A 139 11.09 -12.83 -16.80
N TYR A 140 9.90 -12.33 -17.13
CA TYR A 140 9.74 -11.30 -18.16
C TYR A 140 10.11 -9.91 -17.64
N ARG A 141 9.88 -9.64 -16.35
CA ARG A 141 10.42 -8.45 -15.67
C ARG A 141 11.96 -8.45 -15.75
N ASN A 142 12.61 -9.55 -15.40
CA ASN A 142 14.07 -9.67 -15.43
C ASN A 142 14.65 -9.59 -16.85
N MET A 143 13.97 -10.16 -17.86
CA MET A 143 14.39 -10.02 -19.26
C MET A 143 14.31 -8.58 -19.76
N ALA A 144 13.30 -7.82 -19.32
CA ALA A 144 13.18 -6.39 -19.64
C ALA A 144 14.29 -5.57 -18.95
N ILE A 145 14.67 -5.94 -17.72
CA ILE A 145 15.77 -5.32 -16.97
C ILE A 145 17.13 -5.64 -17.61
N GLU A 146 17.44 -6.91 -17.90
CA GLU A 146 18.75 -7.32 -18.41
C GLU A 146 19.07 -6.70 -19.78
N ARG A 147 18.05 -6.54 -20.64
CA ARG A 147 18.19 -5.84 -21.94
C ARG A 147 18.62 -4.38 -21.82
N ARG A 148 18.51 -3.80 -20.62
CA ARG A 148 18.72 -2.39 -20.36
C ARG A 148 19.73 -2.15 -19.24
N LYS A 149 20.39 -3.22 -18.78
CA LYS A 149 21.32 -3.22 -17.66
C LYS A 149 22.45 -2.21 -17.80
N GLU A 150 23.02 -2.09 -19.00
CA GLU A 150 24.08 -1.10 -19.26
C GLU A 150 23.56 0.33 -19.09
N SER A 151 22.41 0.65 -19.69
CA SER A 151 21.76 1.96 -19.53
C SER A 151 21.31 2.25 -18.09
N ILE A 152 20.84 1.23 -17.35
CA ILE A 152 20.52 1.34 -15.92
C ILE A 152 21.75 1.72 -15.11
N LEU A 153 22.88 1.05 -15.35
CA LEU A 153 24.13 1.32 -14.64
C LEU A 153 24.70 2.68 -14.99
N GLU A 154 24.63 3.11 -16.26
CA GLU A 154 25.05 4.45 -16.68
C GLU A 154 24.23 5.55 -16.00
N LEU A 155 22.90 5.42 -15.97
CA LEU A 155 22.02 6.38 -15.30
C LEU A 155 22.26 6.40 -13.78
N TYR A 156 22.46 5.23 -13.18
CA TYR A 156 22.77 5.12 -11.75
C TYR A 156 24.10 5.81 -11.40
N HIS A 157 25.14 5.60 -12.21
CA HIS A 157 26.43 6.28 -12.05
C HIS A 157 26.37 7.79 -12.33
N ALA A 158 25.39 8.24 -13.13
CA ALA A 158 25.09 9.65 -13.34
C ALA A 158 24.26 10.28 -12.19
N GLY A 159 23.97 9.54 -11.12
CA GLY A 159 23.22 10.04 -9.96
C GLY A 159 21.71 10.07 -10.17
N VAL A 160 21.20 9.44 -11.23
CA VAL A 160 19.76 9.31 -11.49
C VAL A 160 19.19 8.30 -10.49
N LYS A 161 18.10 8.68 -9.81
CA LYS A 161 17.52 7.86 -8.75
C LYS A 161 16.97 6.55 -9.34
N PRO A 162 17.05 5.41 -8.63
CA PRO A 162 16.56 4.11 -9.14
C PRO A 162 15.13 4.14 -9.72
N MET A 163 14.22 4.95 -9.16
CA MET A 163 12.86 5.13 -9.66
C MET A 163 12.78 5.89 -11.00
N GLN A 164 13.65 6.89 -11.21
CA GLN A 164 13.75 7.61 -12.47
C GLN A 164 14.31 6.72 -13.58
N ILE A 165 15.28 5.86 -13.22
CA ILE A 165 15.78 4.83 -14.11
C ILE A 165 14.64 3.89 -14.50
N LEU A 166 13.91 3.34 -13.53
CA LEU A 166 12.78 2.43 -13.78
C LEU A 166 11.73 3.04 -14.72
N LYS A 167 11.40 4.31 -14.54
CA LYS A 167 10.49 5.07 -15.41
C LYS A 167 11.02 5.22 -16.84
N GLU A 168 12.31 5.48 -17.01
CA GLU A 168 12.96 5.57 -18.32
C GLU A 168 12.93 4.21 -19.05
N LEU A 169 13.15 3.12 -18.33
CA LEU A 169 12.98 1.77 -18.88
C LEU A 169 11.53 1.53 -19.32
N GLN A 170 10.54 1.92 -18.53
CA GLN A 170 9.13 1.70 -18.87
C GLN A 170 8.71 2.42 -20.16
N LEU A 171 9.29 3.60 -20.44
CA LEU A 171 8.99 4.40 -21.64
C LEU A 171 9.53 3.81 -22.95
N ASP A 172 10.59 3.00 -22.88
CA ASP A 172 11.29 2.45 -24.07
C ASP A 172 10.69 1.14 -24.63
N ALA A 173 9.67 0.55 -24.02
CA ALA A 173 9.04 -0.71 -24.49
C ALA A 173 7.84 -0.43 -25.40
N GLY A 174 8.04 -0.27 -26.71
CA GLY A 174 6.94 0.01 -27.66
C GLY A 174 6.12 -1.22 -28.10
N CYS A 175 4.81 -1.23 -27.79
CA CYS A 175 3.66 -1.32 -28.72
C CYS A 175 2.36 -1.63 -27.95
N HIS A 176 1.90 -0.68 -27.13
CA HIS A 176 0.50 -0.44 -26.77
C HIS A 176 0.43 1.04 -26.37
N SER A 177 0.22 1.90 -27.36
CA SER A 177 0.17 3.34 -27.15
C SER A 177 -1.26 3.78 -26.91
N GLU A 178 -1.67 3.83 -25.65
CA GLU A 178 -2.71 4.75 -25.19
C GLU A 178 -2.06 5.83 -24.31
N GLY A 179 -1.84 6.98 -24.95
CA GLY A 179 -1.92 8.33 -24.37
C GLY A 179 -1.22 8.62 -23.05
N LEU A 180 -0.06 9.27 -23.14
CA LEU A 180 0.61 10.01 -22.06
C LEU A 180 -0.35 10.82 -21.17
N THR A 181 -0.56 10.37 -19.93
CA THR A 181 -0.54 11.23 -18.76
C THR A 181 0.30 10.57 -17.66
N ARG A 182 1.04 11.42 -16.95
CA ARG A 182 1.60 11.20 -15.61
C ARG A 182 0.66 10.28 -14.80
N VAL A 183 1.19 9.17 -14.29
CA VAL A 183 0.50 8.18 -13.43
C VAL A 183 -0.74 7.55 -14.09
N GLY A 184 -0.70 6.24 -14.37
CA GLY A 184 -1.79 5.51 -15.05
C GLY A 184 -3.12 5.44 -14.28
N PHE A 185 -3.18 6.01 -13.07
CA PHE A 185 -4.33 5.97 -12.19
C PHE A 185 -5.52 6.75 -12.78
N LYS A 186 -6.64 6.05 -13.00
CA LYS A 186 -7.90 6.65 -13.46
C LYS A 186 -8.87 6.72 -12.30
N ARG A 187 -9.16 7.93 -11.82
CA ARG A 187 -10.17 8.13 -10.77
C ARG A 187 -11.53 7.58 -11.23
N ALA A 188 -12.13 6.73 -10.40
CA ALA A 188 -13.49 6.24 -10.59
C ALA A 188 -14.47 7.42 -10.78
N THR A 189 -15.43 7.29 -11.70
CA THR A 189 -16.51 8.27 -11.94
C THR A 189 -17.46 8.37 -10.74
N GLU A 190 -18.22 9.47 -10.63
CA GLU A 190 -19.25 9.61 -9.59
C GLU A 190 -20.21 8.41 -9.54
N ARG A 191 -20.67 7.95 -10.72
CA ARG A 191 -21.52 6.76 -10.82
C ARG A 191 -20.84 5.51 -10.27
N GLN A 192 -19.57 5.29 -10.57
CA GLN A 192 -18.81 4.14 -10.03
C GLN A 192 -18.65 4.24 -8.51
N ARG A 193 -18.41 5.43 -7.97
CA ARG A 193 -18.30 5.66 -6.52
C ARG A 193 -19.63 5.42 -5.80
N LEU A 194 -20.74 5.84 -6.39
CA LEU A 194 -22.09 5.56 -5.88
C LEU A 194 -22.43 4.06 -5.92
N LEU A 195 -22.07 3.37 -7.01
CA LEU A 195 -22.22 1.91 -7.10
C LEU A 195 -21.39 1.20 -6.03
N ALA A 196 -20.15 1.66 -5.81
CA ALA A 196 -19.23 1.06 -4.86
C ALA A 196 -19.68 1.18 -3.40
N ALA A 197 -20.41 2.25 -3.06
CA ALA A 197 -21.02 2.43 -1.74
C ALA A 197 -22.34 1.66 -1.56
N SER A 198 -23.02 1.29 -2.66
CA SER A 198 -24.35 0.68 -2.60
C SER A 198 -24.31 -0.79 -2.18
N LYS A 199 -25.24 -1.20 -1.30
CA LYS A 199 -25.38 -2.58 -0.79
C LYS A 199 -25.49 -3.64 -1.89
N ASP A 200 -26.26 -3.35 -2.94
CA ASP A 200 -26.57 -4.30 -4.02
C ASP A 200 -25.76 -4.06 -5.31
N GLY A 201 -24.84 -3.09 -5.30
CA GLY A 201 -24.12 -2.66 -6.51
C GLY A 201 -25.06 -2.04 -7.56
N ARG A 202 -26.16 -1.40 -7.14
CA ARG A 202 -27.20 -0.84 -8.00
C ARG A 202 -27.62 0.55 -7.52
N ILE A 203 -27.79 1.46 -8.47
CA ILE A 203 -28.37 2.79 -8.21
C ILE A 203 -29.87 2.70 -8.56
N GLY A 204 -30.70 2.46 -7.55
CA GLY A 204 -32.16 2.44 -7.66
C GLY A 204 -32.79 3.83 -7.60
N LYS A 205 -34.13 3.88 -7.64
CA LYS A 205 -34.89 5.14 -7.42
C LYS A 205 -34.78 5.65 -5.98
N THR A 206 -34.61 4.74 -5.02
CA THR A 206 -34.34 5.03 -3.61
C THR A 206 -32.96 4.47 -3.28
N LEU A 207 -31.96 5.34 -3.14
CA LEU A 207 -30.60 4.96 -2.77
C LEU A 207 -30.39 5.33 -1.30
N GLU A 208 -30.41 4.33 -0.42
CA GLU A 208 -30.16 4.52 1.01
C GLU A 208 -28.67 4.43 1.31
N LEU A 209 -28.03 5.59 1.43
CA LEU A 209 -26.65 5.74 1.89
C LEU A 209 -26.62 6.58 3.17
N LEU A 210 -25.58 6.35 3.99
CA LEU A 210 -25.23 7.15 5.16
C LEU A 210 -24.75 8.54 4.76
N THR A 211 -24.05 8.63 3.63
CA THR A 211 -23.61 9.90 3.04
C THR A 211 -24.58 10.35 1.95
N LEU A 212 -24.91 11.65 1.92
CA LEU A 212 -25.76 12.24 0.89
C LEU A 212 -25.17 12.01 -0.52
N LYS A 213 -26.03 11.73 -1.49
CA LYS A 213 -25.63 11.39 -2.86
C LYS A 213 -24.80 12.50 -3.51
N GLU A 214 -25.13 13.75 -3.23
CA GLU A 214 -24.49 14.94 -3.78
C GLU A 214 -23.00 14.99 -3.41
N ALA A 215 -22.65 14.54 -2.20
CA ALA A 215 -21.26 14.54 -1.72
C ALA A 215 -20.36 13.55 -2.48
N PHE A 216 -20.92 12.56 -3.20
CA PHE A 216 -20.12 11.65 -4.03
C PHE A 216 -19.58 12.32 -5.29
N GLY A 217 -20.20 13.40 -5.76
CA GLY A 217 -19.76 14.24 -6.87
C GLY A 217 -18.96 15.47 -6.43
N ASP A 218 -19.07 15.87 -5.16
CA ASP A 218 -18.45 17.08 -4.64
C ASP A 218 -16.98 16.90 -4.26
N GLY A 219 -16.09 17.38 -5.13
CA GLY A 219 -14.65 17.38 -4.90
C GLY A 219 -14.17 18.35 -3.81
N THR A 220 -15.05 19.21 -3.28
CA THR A 220 -14.75 20.12 -2.16
C THR A 220 -15.10 19.51 -0.81
N THR A 221 -15.97 18.49 -0.77
CA THR A 221 -16.23 17.69 0.44
C THR A 221 -15.30 16.48 0.48
N PHE A 222 -15.29 15.65 -0.58
CA PHE A 222 -14.46 14.46 -0.67
C PHE A 222 -13.61 14.51 -1.95
N PRO A 223 -12.36 15.00 -1.86
CA PRO A 223 -11.47 15.06 -3.01
C PRO A 223 -11.07 13.67 -3.51
N GLY A 224 -10.48 13.62 -4.70
CA GLY A 224 -9.86 12.39 -5.19
C GLY A 224 -8.51 12.15 -4.52
N PRO A 225 -7.94 10.95 -4.64
CA PRO A 225 -6.54 10.71 -4.31
C PRO A 225 -5.63 11.73 -5.03
N LEU A 226 -4.73 12.39 -4.29
CA LEU A 226 -3.58 13.04 -4.90
C LEU A 226 -2.51 11.98 -5.13
N VAL A 227 -2.31 11.60 -6.38
CA VAL A 227 -1.35 10.55 -6.75
C VAL A 227 -0.13 11.20 -7.41
N LEU A 228 1.01 11.15 -6.72
CA LEU A 228 2.30 11.60 -7.21
C LEU A 228 3.11 10.43 -7.78
N PRO A 229 4.20 10.68 -8.54
CA PRO A 229 5.12 9.61 -8.90
C PRO A 229 5.65 8.88 -7.66
N ASP A 230 5.82 7.56 -7.76
CA ASP A 230 6.32 6.68 -6.70
C ASP A 230 5.35 6.46 -5.51
N ASP A 231 4.12 7.00 -5.57
CA ASP A 231 3.03 6.68 -4.65
C ASP A 231 2.46 5.27 -4.91
N ASP A 232 1.83 4.65 -3.92
CA ASP A 232 1.32 3.26 -4.01
C ASP A 232 0.37 3.06 -5.22
N LEU A 233 -0.61 3.98 -5.36
CA LEU A 233 -1.55 3.98 -6.50
C LEU A 233 -0.89 4.33 -7.84
N ALA A 234 0.31 4.91 -7.84
CA ALA A 234 1.08 5.16 -9.05
C ALA A 234 1.82 3.93 -9.54
N GLU A 235 2.32 3.12 -8.61
CA GLU A 235 3.02 1.86 -8.87
C GLU A 235 2.06 0.76 -9.33
N ASP A 236 0.85 0.71 -8.78
CA ASP A 236 -0.21 -0.20 -9.23
C ASP A 236 -1.56 0.51 -9.49
N PRO A 237 -1.67 1.25 -10.61
CA PRO A 237 -2.87 2.04 -10.92
C PRO A 237 -4.10 1.19 -11.27
N GLU A 238 -3.93 -0.10 -11.51
CA GLU A 238 -5.04 -1.04 -11.80
C GLU A 238 -5.39 -1.93 -10.60
N TRP A 239 -4.77 -1.70 -9.42
CA TRP A 239 -5.13 -2.42 -8.21
C TRP A 239 -6.65 -2.32 -7.97
N PRO A 240 -7.37 -3.46 -7.93
CA PRO A 240 -8.82 -3.44 -7.91
C PRO A 240 -9.31 -2.85 -6.58
N PRO A 241 -10.11 -1.76 -6.60
CA PRO A 241 -10.63 -1.20 -5.37
C PRO A 241 -11.79 -2.05 -4.84
N GLN A 242 -11.74 -2.41 -3.57
CA GLN A 242 -12.79 -3.18 -2.93
C GLN A 242 -14.08 -2.35 -2.82
N ASP A 243 -15.20 -2.83 -3.37
CA ASP A 243 -16.51 -2.21 -3.18
C ASP A 243 -17.22 -2.70 -1.88
N PHE A 244 -18.37 -2.12 -1.54
CA PHE A 244 -19.13 -2.52 -0.34
C PHE A 244 -19.65 -3.97 -0.42
N ARG A 245 -20.03 -4.43 -1.62
CA ARG A 245 -20.58 -5.78 -1.81
C ARG A 245 -19.50 -6.84 -1.67
N GLU A 246 -18.33 -6.60 -2.27
CA GLU A 246 -17.13 -7.42 -2.11
C GLU A 246 -16.72 -7.48 -0.64
N TRP A 247 -16.61 -6.32 0.02
CA TRP A 247 -16.33 -6.24 1.45
C TRP A 247 -17.34 -7.05 2.30
N ARG A 248 -18.63 -6.93 1.99
CA ARG A 248 -19.69 -7.65 2.73
C ARG A 248 -19.60 -9.16 2.54
N GLY A 249 -19.17 -9.61 1.37
CA GLY A 249 -19.02 -11.00 0.99
C GLY A 249 -17.69 -11.64 1.38
N GLU A 250 -16.75 -10.88 1.93
CA GLU A 250 -15.43 -11.38 2.34
C GLU A 250 -15.57 -12.44 3.45
N GLU A 251 -15.11 -13.66 3.17
CA GLU A 251 -15.23 -14.82 4.06
C GLU A 251 -14.27 -14.73 5.24
N GLU A 252 -13.10 -14.12 5.06
CA GLU A 252 -12.10 -13.95 6.12
C GLU A 252 -12.44 -12.79 7.08
N ARG A 253 -13.52 -12.05 6.82
CA ARG A 253 -13.92 -10.90 7.63
C ARG A 253 -14.43 -11.32 9.00
N ASN A 254 -13.86 -10.73 10.05
CA ASN A 254 -14.34 -10.91 11.41
C ASN A 254 -15.58 -10.04 11.69
N PRO A 255 -16.71 -10.61 12.13
CA PRO A 255 -17.87 -9.82 12.49
C PRO A 255 -17.67 -9.12 13.84
N VAL A 256 -18.09 -7.86 13.93
CA VAL A 256 -18.29 -7.18 15.21
C VAL A 256 -19.56 -7.75 15.83
N THR A 257 -19.50 -8.14 17.10
CA THR A 257 -20.66 -8.68 17.82
C THR A 257 -20.72 -8.12 19.24
N SER A 258 -21.88 -8.19 19.89
CA SER A 258 -22.02 -7.80 21.30
C SER A 258 -21.02 -8.50 22.24
N LYS A 259 -20.60 -9.74 21.91
CA LYS A 259 -19.61 -10.52 22.66
C LYS A 259 -18.16 -10.23 22.27
N ARG A 260 -17.92 -9.76 21.04
CA ARG A 260 -16.59 -9.55 20.45
C ARG A 260 -16.57 -8.24 19.68
N LYS A 261 -16.34 -7.14 20.41
CA LYS A 261 -16.38 -5.76 19.88
C LYS A 261 -15.24 -4.87 20.37
N THR A 262 -14.39 -5.36 21.27
CA THR A 262 -13.37 -4.54 21.92
C THR A 262 -12.11 -4.49 21.06
N ILE A 263 -11.53 -3.31 20.87
CA ILE A 263 -10.20 -3.13 20.28
C ILE A 263 -9.19 -3.02 21.43
N TYR A 264 -8.13 -3.83 21.39
CA TYR A 264 -7.07 -3.80 22.40
C TYR A 264 -5.80 -3.19 21.83
N ILE A 265 -5.24 -2.19 22.51
CA ILE A 265 -3.95 -1.59 22.18
C ILE A 265 -2.92 -2.11 23.18
N VAL A 266 -1.87 -2.76 22.68
CA VAL A 266 -0.71 -3.21 23.46
C VAL A 266 0.37 -2.15 23.30
N PRO A 267 0.85 -1.53 24.39
CA PRO A 267 1.93 -0.57 24.31
C PRO A 267 3.24 -1.25 23.91
N SER A 268 4.22 -0.44 23.50
CA SER A 268 5.57 -0.92 23.18
C SER A 268 6.15 -1.79 24.30
N PRO A 269 6.68 -2.99 24.00
CA PRO A 269 7.18 -3.90 25.03
C PRO A 269 8.34 -3.27 25.81
N SER A 270 8.34 -3.47 27.13
CA SER A 270 9.42 -2.97 28.00
C SER A 270 10.75 -3.66 27.70
N LEU A 271 11.88 -2.98 27.93
CA LEU A 271 13.21 -3.58 27.78
C LEU A 271 13.65 -4.23 29.10
N ALA A 272 14.04 -5.51 29.06
CA ALA A 272 14.75 -6.12 30.19
C ALA A 272 16.18 -5.54 30.31
N PRO A 273 16.78 -5.49 31.52
CA PRO A 273 18.10 -4.90 31.72
C PRO A 273 19.22 -5.48 30.82
N GLU A 274 19.13 -6.78 30.54
CA GLU A 274 20.06 -7.54 29.70
C GLU A 274 20.04 -7.16 28.22
N VAL A 275 19.00 -6.47 27.74
CA VAL A 275 18.87 -5.97 26.36
C VAL A 275 18.77 -4.44 26.31
N SER A 276 19.26 -3.76 27.35
CA SER A 276 19.31 -2.28 27.43
C SER A 276 19.93 -1.59 26.21
N LYS A 277 20.81 -2.28 25.46
CA LYS A 277 21.38 -1.81 24.19
C LYS A 277 20.32 -1.51 23.12
N MET A 278 19.15 -2.16 23.19
CA MET A 278 18.02 -1.89 22.29
C MET A 278 17.46 -0.47 22.43
N GLN A 279 17.75 0.24 23.53
CA GLN A 279 17.35 1.65 23.64
C GLN A 279 17.91 2.50 22.50
N ALA A 280 19.09 2.13 21.97
CA ALA A 280 19.64 2.81 20.80
C ALA A 280 18.79 2.60 19.54
N TRP A 281 18.03 1.50 19.44
CA TRP A 281 17.23 1.15 18.27
C TRP A 281 15.97 2.01 18.14
N THR A 282 15.59 2.73 19.19
CA THR A 282 14.37 3.57 19.21
C THR A 282 14.62 4.99 18.68
N THR A 283 15.85 5.32 18.28
CA THR A 283 16.22 6.69 17.88
C THR A 283 16.74 6.72 16.44
N CYS A 284 16.31 7.74 15.69
CA CYS A 284 16.79 8.00 14.34
C CYS A 284 18.31 8.26 14.28
N SER A 285 18.99 7.66 13.31
CA SER A 285 20.42 7.86 13.05
C SER A 285 20.65 8.96 12.02
N ASN A 286 20.37 10.24 12.32
CA ASN A 286 20.59 11.29 11.31
C ASN A 286 22.05 11.80 11.28
N GLN A 287 22.62 11.90 10.06
CA GLN A 287 24.03 12.19 9.71
C GLN A 287 24.37 13.69 9.60
N SER A 288 23.48 14.60 9.98
CA SER A 288 23.73 16.04 9.96
C SER A 288 24.02 16.56 11.37
N SER A 289 25.28 16.93 11.62
CA SER A 289 25.73 17.57 12.86
C SER A 289 25.09 18.94 13.12
N THR A 290 24.38 19.53 12.15
CA THR A 290 23.74 20.85 12.29
C THR A 290 22.28 20.78 12.75
N ALA A 291 21.62 19.60 12.68
CA ALA A 291 20.24 19.43 13.16
C ALA A 291 20.14 19.14 14.67
N LYS A 292 21.25 18.72 15.31
CA LYS A 292 21.29 18.41 16.75
C LYS A 292 21.12 19.63 17.65
N ASP A 293 21.42 20.84 17.15
CA ASP A 293 21.42 22.06 17.97
C ASP A 293 20.11 22.88 17.88
N CYS A 294 19.19 22.56 16.96
CA CYS A 294 17.99 23.37 16.71
C CYS A 294 16.63 22.70 16.96
N MET A 295 16.56 21.41 17.27
CA MET A 295 15.28 20.75 17.56
C MET A 295 15.33 20.15 18.98
N GLN A 296 14.78 20.89 19.95
CA GLN A 296 14.52 20.35 21.28
C GLN A 296 13.52 19.21 21.11
N ALA A 297 13.92 18.00 21.51
CA ALA A 297 13.30 16.74 21.17
C ALA A 297 11.77 16.75 21.39
N ALA A 298 11.01 16.71 20.29
CA ALA A 298 9.60 16.36 20.32
C ALA A 298 9.41 15.07 21.15
N GLU A 299 8.38 15.05 21.99
CA GLU A 299 8.11 13.88 22.84
C GLU A 299 7.35 12.81 22.03
N PRO A 300 7.52 11.52 22.36
CA PRO A 300 6.69 10.47 21.81
C PRO A 300 5.19 10.69 22.09
N PRO A 301 4.30 10.38 21.13
CA PRO A 301 2.86 10.44 21.33
C PRO A 301 2.43 9.64 22.56
N LYS A 302 1.57 10.23 23.38
CA LYS A 302 1.00 9.50 24.52
C LYS A 302 0.02 8.48 24.00
N VAL A 303 0.15 7.24 24.47
CA VAL A 303 -0.77 6.15 24.09
C VAL A 303 -2.23 6.47 24.41
N GLN A 304 -2.47 7.29 25.44
CA GLN A 304 -3.82 7.73 25.79
C GLN A 304 -4.45 8.60 24.69
N ASP A 305 -3.71 9.52 24.10
CA ASP A 305 -4.20 10.37 23.01
C ASP A 305 -4.55 9.53 21.76
N LEU A 306 -3.74 8.49 21.48
CA LEU A 306 -4.02 7.50 20.43
C LEU A 306 -5.32 6.72 20.73
N ILE A 307 -5.52 6.27 21.97
CA ILE A 307 -6.74 5.55 22.38
C ILE A 307 -7.98 6.44 22.22
N GLU A 308 -7.87 7.72 22.57
CA GLU A 308 -8.97 8.68 22.46
C GLU A 308 -9.34 8.94 20.99
N TYR A 309 -8.35 9.14 20.13
CA TYR A 309 -8.55 9.23 18.68
C TYR A 309 -9.24 7.98 18.13
N LEU A 310 -8.71 6.78 18.45
CA LEU A 310 -9.28 5.52 17.97
C LEU A 310 -10.69 5.27 18.49
N SER A 311 -10.98 5.68 19.73
CA SER A 311 -12.33 5.56 20.32
C SER A 311 -13.34 6.43 19.59
N ALA A 312 -12.91 7.59 19.09
CA ALA A 312 -13.72 8.45 18.24
C ALA A 312 -13.84 7.90 16.81
N PHE A 313 -12.74 7.36 16.24
CA PHE A 313 -12.72 6.80 14.90
C PHE A 313 -13.60 5.56 14.77
N PHE A 314 -13.50 4.63 15.73
CA PHE A 314 -14.26 3.39 15.82
C PHE A 314 -15.46 3.52 16.77
N HIS A 315 -16.19 4.64 16.68
CA HIS A 315 -17.35 4.92 17.55
C HIS A 315 -18.28 3.71 17.64
N GLY A 316 -18.66 3.31 18.87
CA GLY A 316 -19.45 2.09 19.14
C GLY A 316 -18.61 0.86 19.53
N MET A 317 -17.31 0.86 19.25
CA MET A 317 -16.37 -0.18 19.71
C MET A 317 -15.54 0.33 20.90
N PRO A 318 -15.49 -0.38 22.04
CA PRO A 318 -14.61 0.00 23.13
C PRO A 318 -13.14 -0.18 22.75
N VAL A 319 -12.31 0.87 22.91
CA VAL A 319 -10.85 0.78 22.77
C VAL A 319 -10.21 0.72 24.16
N LYS A 320 -9.39 -0.29 24.43
CA LYS A 320 -8.78 -0.51 25.75
C LYS A 320 -7.27 -0.69 25.64
N LEU A 321 -6.55 -0.10 26.59
CA LEU A 321 -5.14 -0.42 26.80
C LEU A 321 -5.01 -1.82 27.43
N SER A 322 -4.13 -2.64 26.87
CA SER A 322 -3.79 -3.95 27.45
C SER A 322 -3.05 -3.76 28.78
N LYS A 323 -3.47 -4.50 29.80
CA LYS A 323 -2.87 -4.46 31.15
C LYS A 323 -1.71 -5.44 31.33
N THR A 324 -1.53 -6.35 30.38
CA THR A 324 -0.54 -7.43 30.47
C THR A 324 0.68 -7.08 29.59
N PRO A 325 1.86 -6.86 30.19
CA PRO A 325 3.00 -6.32 29.45
C PRO A 325 3.73 -7.41 28.67
N PHE A 326 4.15 -7.06 27.46
CA PHE A 326 5.20 -7.77 26.74
C PHE A 326 6.56 -7.22 27.19
N GLN A 327 7.62 -8.01 27.06
CA GLN A 327 8.96 -7.59 27.42
C GLN A 327 10.03 -8.14 26.47
N TRP A 328 10.90 -7.27 25.98
CA TRP A 328 12.10 -7.67 25.24
C TRP A 328 13.13 -8.29 26.18
N GLN A 329 13.69 -9.42 25.76
CA GLN A 329 14.67 -10.21 26.51
C GLN A 329 15.74 -10.76 25.59
N LYS A 330 16.81 -11.28 26.20
CA LYS A 330 17.90 -11.91 25.49
C LYS A 330 17.41 -13.16 24.78
N TRP A 331 17.76 -13.32 23.50
CA TRP A 331 17.61 -14.60 22.82
C TRP A 331 18.96 -15.28 22.72
N ASN A 332 19.13 -16.39 23.42
CA ASN A 332 20.41 -17.09 23.55
C ASN A 332 21.51 -16.15 24.08
N LYS A 333 22.52 -15.85 23.24
CA LYS A 333 23.68 -15.03 23.60
C LYS A 333 23.58 -13.58 23.14
N TYR A 334 22.61 -13.23 22.30
CA TYR A 334 22.51 -11.91 21.69
C TYR A 334 21.76 -10.92 22.58
N ASP A 335 22.39 -9.80 22.91
CA ASP A 335 21.97 -8.80 23.91
C ASP A 335 21.47 -7.48 23.29
N GLY A 336 21.14 -7.50 22.00
CA GLY A 336 20.65 -6.31 21.29
C GLY A 336 21.76 -5.37 20.79
N ALA A 337 23.02 -5.80 20.71
CA ALA A 337 24.08 -5.00 20.09
C ALA A 337 23.80 -4.73 18.58
N ILE A 338 23.98 -3.49 18.13
CA ILE A 338 23.76 -3.07 16.73
C ILE A 338 24.61 -3.91 15.77
N LEU A 339 24.00 -4.39 14.69
CA LEU A 339 24.66 -5.18 13.66
C LEU A 339 25.32 -4.27 12.62
N LYS A 340 26.40 -4.76 12.01
CA LYS A 340 27.20 -3.97 11.05
C LYS A 340 26.68 -4.02 9.61
N SER A 341 25.93 -5.06 9.27
CA SER A 341 25.44 -5.31 7.90
C SER A 341 23.98 -5.75 7.95
N PRO A 342 23.15 -5.27 7.01
CA PRO A 342 21.74 -5.67 6.90
C PRO A 342 21.57 -7.16 6.53
N ASP A 343 22.56 -7.79 5.89
CA ASP A 343 22.53 -9.21 5.53
C ASP A 343 22.74 -10.13 6.74
N THR A 344 23.23 -9.57 7.85
CA THR A 344 23.41 -10.32 9.09
C THR A 344 22.10 -10.32 9.88
N GLN A 345 21.46 -11.48 9.99
CA GLN A 345 20.28 -11.65 10.82
C GLN A 345 20.63 -12.24 12.19
N ARG A 346 20.04 -11.67 13.24
CA ARG A 346 20.02 -12.23 14.61
C ARG A 346 18.58 -12.40 15.07
N ARG A 347 18.42 -12.94 16.28
CA ARG A 347 17.12 -13.00 16.96
C ARG A 347 17.23 -12.32 18.31
N ILE A 348 16.17 -11.64 18.71
CA ILE A 348 15.95 -11.05 20.03
C ILE A 348 14.68 -11.65 20.62
N GLY A 349 14.60 -11.77 21.95
CA GLY A 349 13.49 -12.44 22.61
C GLY A 349 12.34 -11.48 22.88
N LEU A 350 11.10 -11.87 22.57
CA LEU A 350 9.89 -11.17 22.98
C LEU A 350 9.09 -12.06 23.92
N ARG A 351 9.10 -11.74 25.20
CA ARG A 351 8.33 -12.44 26.24
C ARG A 351 6.89 -11.94 26.23
N THR A 352 5.97 -12.88 26.13
CA THR A 352 4.53 -12.65 26.13
C THR A 352 3.96 -12.67 27.55
N PRO A 353 2.75 -12.12 27.77
CA PRO A 353 1.99 -12.28 29.00
C PRO A 353 1.80 -13.73 29.49
N ALA A 354 1.75 -14.68 28.55
CA ALA A 354 1.65 -16.10 28.84
C ALA A 354 3.00 -16.75 29.23
N ASP A 355 4.02 -15.95 29.55
CA ASP A 355 5.39 -16.36 29.91
C ASP A 355 6.11 -17.19 28.83
N ARG A 356 5.68 -17.06 27.57
CA ARG A 356 6.35 -17.66 26.41
C ARG A 356 7.30 -16.67 25.77
N LEU A 357 8.50 -17.12 25.39
CA LEU A 357 9.52 -16.33 24.73
C LEU A 357 9.57 -16.64 23.22
N PHE A 358 9.35 -15.61 22.40
CA PHE A 358 9.42 -15.70 20.94
C PHE A 358 10.73 -15.14 20.42
N GLY A 359 11.38 -15.84 19.49
CA GLY A 359 12.63 -15.38 18.88
C GLY A 359 12.36 -14.54 17.65
N ILE A 360 12.35 -13.22 17.81
CA ILE A 360 12.06 -12.21 16.80
C ILE A 360 13.31 -11.93 15.98
N ARG A 361 13.27 -12.16 14.67
CA ARG A 361 14.37 -11.84 13.76
C ARG A 361 14.62 -10.34 13.76
N CYS A 362 15.89 -9.94 13.76
CA CYS A 362 16.31 -8.56 13.65
C CYS A 362 17.51 -8.41 12.72
N ARG A 363 17.63 -7.23 12.10
CA ARG A 363 18.70 -6.86 11.15
C ARG A 363 19.06 -5.38 11.30
N ALA A 364 20.22 -4.96 10.79
CA ALA A 364 20.49 -3.53 10.60
C ALA A 364 19.59 -2.97 9.50
N SER A 365 19.16 -1.71 9.60
CA SER A 365 18.31 -1.11 8.57
C SER A 365 19.07 -0.95 7.25
N PRO A 366 18.49 -1.35 6.10
CA PRO A 366 19.14 -1.20 4.79
C PRO A 366 19.44 0.26 4.40
N ASP A 367 18.61 1.21 4.84
CA ASP A 367 18.73 2.64 4.53
C ASP A 367 19.52 3.45 5.56
N GLY A 368 19.93 2.81 6.67
CA GLY A 368 20.66 3.45 7.76
C GLY A 368 19.90 4.49 8.58
N VAL A 369 18.61 4.73 8.31
CA VAL A 369 17.79 5.69 9.07
C VAL A 369 17.53 5.16 10.48
N SER A 370 17.13 3.89 10.57
CA SER A 370 17.12 3.16 11.84
C SER A 370 18.44 2.41 12.07
N PRO A 371 18.97 2.35 13.31
CA PRO A 371 20.08 1.45 13.59
C PRO A 371 19.75 -0.02 13.35
N MET A 372 18.53 -0.43 13.68
CA MET A 372 18.11 -1.84 13.73
C MET A 372 16.60 -1.96 13.51
N GLN A 373 16.19 -3.04 12.84
CA GLN A 373 14.79 -3.37 12.57
C GLN A 373 14.44 -4.73 13.17
N VAL A 374 13.19 -4.89 13.60
CA VAL A 374 12.61 -6.18 13.99
C VAL A 374 11.68 -6.70 12.90
N ASN A 375 11.59 -8.02 12.76
CA ASN A 375 10.71 -8.63 11.80
C ASN A 375 9.26 -8.58 12.31
N LEU A 376 8.41 -7.95 11.52
CA LEU A 376 7.00 -7.71 11.78
C LEU A 376 6.20 -9.00 11.98
N ASP A 377 6.45 -10.01 11.13
CA ASP A 377 5.72 -11.26 11.21
C ASP A 377 5.99 -12.00 12.51
N ASP A 378 7.25 -12.06 12.94
CA ASP A 378 7.59 -12.72 14.21
C ASP A 378 6.92 -12.01 15.42
N VAL A 379 6.82 -10.67 15.38
CA VAL A 379 6.14 -9.88 16.43
C VAL A 379 4.65 -10.21 16.47
N LEU A 380 4.01 -10.23 15.31
CA LEU A 380 2.59 -10.52 15.18
C LEU A 380 2.26 -11.97 15.57
N ASP A 381 3.17 -12.92 15.34
CA ASP A 381 3.02 -14.30 15.83
C ASP A 381 2.99 -14.38 17.36
N ALA A 382 3.85 -13.60 18.04
CA ALA A 382 3.83 -13.50 19.50
C ALA A 382 2.53 -12.84 20.01
N LEU A 383 2.00 -11.86 19.27
CA LEU A 383 0.75 -11.19 19.60
C LEU A 383 -0.47 -12.12 19.46
N ALA A 384 -0.50 -12.95 18.42
CA ALA A 384 -1.62 -13.83 18.08
C ALA A 384 -2.01 -14.82 19.20
N GLU A 385 -1.08 -15.17 20.09
CA GLU A 385 -1.37 -16.06 21.22
C GLU A 385 -2.05 -15.38 22.41
N ASN A 386 -2.13 -14.04 22.42
CA ASN A 386 -2.53 -13.25 23.57
C ASN A 386 -3.79 -12.42 23.29
N ILE A 387 -4.63 -12.85 22.34
CA ILE A 387 -5.86 -12.15 21.97
C ILE A 387 -6.94 -12.36 23.06
N PRO A 388 -7.44 -11.30 23.72
CA PRO A 388 -8.54 -11.43 24.68
C PRO A 388 -9.82 -12.01 24.05
N ALA A 389 -10.63 -12.69 24.85
CA ALA A 389 -11.83 -13.38 24.36
C ALA A 389 -12.89 -12.43 23.76
N ASP A 390 -13.04 -11.23 24.32
CA ASP A 390 -13.96 -10.18 23.86
C ASP A 390 -13.34 -9.26 22.80
N ALA A 391 -12.07 -9.48 22.43
CA ALA A 391 -11.38 -8.65 21.47
C ALA A 391 -11.90 -8.91 20.05
N HIS A 392 -12.40 -7.87 19.40
CA HIS A 392 -12.53 -7.84 17.95
C HIS A 392 -11.15 -7.87 17.30
N SER A 393 -10.24 -7.03 17.76
CA SER A 393 -8.87 -6.96 17.27
C SER A 393 -7.91 -6.54 18.38
N ILE A 394 -6.64 -6.89 18.21
CA ILE A 394 -5.55 -6.46 19.07
C ILE A 394 -4.42 -5.88 18.21
N MET A 395 -3.86 -4.77 18.64
CA MET A 395 -2.77 -4.08 17.94
C MET A 395 -1.58 -3.89 18.88
N MET A 396 -0.37 -4.20 18.44
CA MET A 396 0.86 -3.86 19.14
C MET A 396 1.48 -2.59 18.58
N LEU A 397 1.76 -1.62 19.45
CA LEU A 397 2.61 -0.49 19.15
C LEU A 397 4.08 -0.86 19.37
N LEU A 398 4.96 -0.33 18.53
CA LEU A 398 6.41 -0.53 18.66
C LEU A 398 7.16 0.80 18.50
N ASP A 399 8.07 1.08 19.43
CA ASP A 399 9.02 2.20 19.28
C ASP A 399 10.20 1.85 18.36
N LEU A 400 10.19 0.64 17.79
CA LEU A 400 11.24 0.08 16.95
C LEU A 400 10.81 0.08 15.49
N ASP A 401 11.78 0.25 14.59
CA ASP A 401 11.55 0.10 13.16
C ASP A 401 11.27 -1.37 12.79
N MET A 402 10.44 -1.59 11.76
CA MET A 402 9.98 -2.92 11.37
C MET A 402 10.24 -3.22 9.90
N TYR A 403 10.33 -4.51 9.57
CA TYR A 403 10.36 -5.01 8.19
C TYR A 403 9.59 -6.34 8.09
N GLU A 404 9.08 -6.65 6.91
CA GLU A 404 8.39 -7.92 6.65
C GLU A 404 9.30 -8.92 5.91
N GLY A 405 9.85 -8.52 4.75
CA GLY A 405 10.66 -9.38 3.87
C GLY A 405 12.02 -8.82 3.45
N ASP A 406 12.75 -9.62 2.66
CA ASP A 406 14.10 -9.30 2.20
C ASP A 406 14.14 -8.18 1.13
N GLY A 407 12.99 -7.84 0.54
CA GLY A 407 12.85 -6.76 -0.44
C GLY A 407 12.39 -5.43 0.16
N ASP A 408 11.91 -5.41 1.40
CA ASP A 408 11.33 -4.22 2.01
C ASP A 408 12.43 -3.39 2.68
N ILE A 409 12.38 -2.07 2.50
CA ILE A 409 13.25 -1.16 3.26
C ILE A 409 12.75 -1.09 4.70
N PHE A 410 11.45 -0.85 4.90
CA PHE A 410 10.77 -0.84 6.19
C PHE A 410 9.26 -1.06 6.01
N THR A 411 8.55 -1.25 7.11
CA THR A 411 7.08 -1.30 7.15
C THR A 411 6.58 -0.49 8.34
N ALA A 412 5.72 0.52 8.10
CA ALA A 412 5.17 1.36 9.18
C ALA A 412 4.07 0.66 9.97
N GLY A 413 3.25 -0.15 9.31
CA GLY A 413 2.16 -0.91 9.91
C GLY A 413 1.80 -2.13 9.07
N ARG A 414 1.18 -3.12 9.71
CA ARG A 414 0.56 -4.26 9.04
C ARG A 414 -0.52 -4.88 9.90
N ALA A 415 -1.59 -5.29 9.25
CA ALA A 415 -2.65 -6.11 9.81
C ALA A 415 -2.77 -7.46 9.09
N TYR A 416 -3.15 -8.47 9.86
CA TYR A 416 -3.70 -9.72 9.33
C TYR A 416 -5.14 -9.81 9.78
N GLY A 417 -6.04 -9.25 8.97
CA GLY A 417 -7.41 -8.97 9.39
C GLY A 417 -8.19 -10.20 9.82
N GLY A 418 -8.09 -11.31 9.06
CA GLY A 418 -8.68 -12.59 9.44
C GLY A 418 -8.15 -13.14 10.77
N SER A 419 -6.89 -12.84 11.12
CA SER A 419 -6.28 -13.21 12.39
C SER A 419 -6.54 -12.23 13.54
N ARG A 420 -7.21 -11.08 13.29
CA ARG A 420 -7.55 -10.05 14.28
C ARG A 420 -6.34 -9.39 14.95
N ILE A 421 -5.19 -9.38 14.28
CA ILE A 421 -3.93 -8.83 14.81
C ILE A 421 -3.38 -7.75 13.89
N ALA A 422 -2.77 -6.73 14.49
CA ALA A 422 -2.04 -5.68 13.79
C ALA A 422 -0.83 -5.20 14.59
N ALA A 423 0.13 -4.57 13.92
CA ALA A 423 1.25 -3.91 14.56
C ALA A 423 1.59 -2.62 13.82
N VAL A 424 1.94 -1.59 14.57
CA VAL A 424 2.33 -0.26 14.04
C VAL A 424 3.60 0.21 14.73
N SER A 425 4.54 0.71 13.95
CA SER A 425 5.77 1.32 14.42
C SER A 425 5.61 2.83 14.51
N LEU A 426 6.07 3.41 15.62
CA LEU A 426 6.17 4.85 15.79
C LEU A 426 7.50 5.40 15.23
N PHE A 427 8.44 4.54 14.84
CA PHE A 427 9.82 4.93 14.58
C PHE A 427 9.96 5.89 13.40
N ARG A 428 9.35 5.54 12.27
CA ARG A 428 9.51 6.28 11.00
C ARG A 428 8.75 7.60 10.98
N ASP A 429 7.78 7.76 11.87
CA ASP A 429 7.03 9.00 12.08
C ASP A 429 7.71 9.96 13.06
N GLN A 430 8.86 9.59 13.64
CA GLN A 430 9.65 10.52 14.45
C GLN A 430 10.05 11.75 13.63
N PRO A 431 9.99 12.96 14.20
CA PRO A 431 10.36 14.19 13.48
C PRO A 431 11.76 14.15 12.86
N LEU A 432 12.70 13.47 13.51
CA LEU A 432 14.07 13.30 13.00
C LEU A 432 14.20 12.35 11.80
N CYS A 433 13.22 11.46 11.59
CA CYS A 433 13.17 10.49 10.49
C CYS A 433 12.23 10.92 9.37
N THR A 434 11.24 11.76 9.68
CA THR A 434 10.29 12.25 8.68
C THR A 434 10.94 13.27 7.74
N PRO A 435 10.60 13.24 6.44
CA PRO A 435 10.91 14.36 5.55
C PRO A 435 10.35 15.66 6.14
N PRO A 436 11.07 16.80 6.02
CA PRO A 436 10.54 18.10 6.41
C PRO A 436 9.20 18.35 5.73
N ASP A 437 8.21 18.77 6.51
CA ASP A 437 6.94 19.24 5.97
C ASP A 437 7.22 20.50 5.14
N ASP A 438 6.88 20.46 3.85
CA ASP A 438 7.05 21.58 2.92
C ASP A 438 5.89 22.59 3.01
N GLY A 439 5.03 22.44 4.03
CA GLY A 439 3.82 23.23 4.23
C GLY A 439 2.60 22.69 3.49
N HIS A 440 2.73 21.52 2.88
CA HIS A 440 1.70 20.89 2.06
C HIS A 440 1.34 19.47 2.50
N ALA A 441 1.50 19.15 3.78
CA ALA A 441 0.79 18.03 4.40
C ALA A 441 -0.74 18.18 4.27
N TRP A 442 -1.50 17.10 4.51
CA TRP A 442 -2.97 17.17 4.51
C TRP A 442 -3.47 18.26 5.49
N PRO A 443 -4.47 19.09 5.13
CA PRO A 443 -5.21 19.16 3.86
C PRO A 443 -4.56 20.04 2.78
N ALA A 444 -3.50 20.79 3.13
CA ALA A 444 -2.80 21.71 2.24
C ALA A 444 -2.14 21.04 1.02
N SER A 445 -2.00 19.71 1.04
CA SER A 445 -1.67 18.89 -0.14
C SER A 445 -2.64 19.10 -1.31
N HIS A 446 -3.85 19.63 -1.06
CA HIS A 446 -4.86 19.91 -2.09
C HIS A 446 -5.02 21.41 -2.40
N CYS A 447 -4.12 22.28 -1.91
CA CYS A 447 -4.21 23.71 -2.20
C CYS A 447 -3.82 24.00 -3.66
N ALA A 448 -4.40 25.08 -4.22
CA ALA A 448 -4.21 25.42 -5.63
C ALA A 448 -2.73 25.66 -5.96
N ASP A 449 -2.01 26.38 -5.11
CA ASP A 449 -0.60 26.73 -5.31
C ASP A 449 0.29 25.49 -5.37
N TYR A 450 0.05 24.51 -4.51
CA TYR A 450 0.80 23.26 -4.49
C TYR A 450 0.56 22.44 -5.75
N ILE A 451 -0.71 22.27 -6.12
CA ILE A 451 -1.09 21.54 -7.33
C ILE A 451 -0.52 22.23 -8.57
N ASP A 452 -0.55 23.56 -8.64
CA ASP A 452 0.02 24.31 -9.76
C ASP A 452 1.55 24.21 -9.81
N LYS A 453 2.23 24.26 -8.67
CA LYS A 453 3.69 24.00 -8.56
C LYS A 453 4.02 22.61 -9.07
N LEU A 454 3.35 21.56 -8.58
CA LEU A 454 3.55 20.18 -9.05
C LEU A 454 3.27 20.05 -10.55
N CYS A 455 2.22 20.71 -11.05
CA CYS A 455 1.87 20.74 -12.47
C CYS A 455 3.00 21.34 -13.31
N GLN A 456 3.55 22.48 -12.88
CA GLN A 456 4.67 23.20 -13.52
C GLN A 456 5.96 22.38 -13.47
N GLU A 457 6.30 21.78 -12.33
CA GLU A 457 7.52 20.99 -12.15
C GLU A 457 7.59 19.82 -13.13
N ALA A 458 6.53 19.04 -13.27
CA ALA A 458 6.53 17.99 -14.29
C ALA A 458 6.12 18.46 -15.70
N ALA A 459 5.85 19.76 -15.91
CA ALA A 459 5.89 20.38 -17.24
C ALA A 459 7.30 20.88 -17.62
N ALA A 460 8.16 21.16 -16.62
CA ALA A 460 9.54 21.63 -16.79
C ALA A 460 10.56 20.51 -17.01
N GLN A 461 10.18 19.24 -16.81
CA GLN A 461 11.02 18.08 -17.17
C GLN A 461 11.24 18.04 -18.71
N PRO A 462 12.47 17.82 -19.20
CA PRO A 462 12.81 17.96 -20.61
C PRO A 462 11.99 17.00 -21.51
N PRO A 463 11.60 17.44 -22.72
CA PRO A 463 10.63 16.72 -23.55
C PRO A 463 11.26 15.51 -24.24
N ASN A 464 10.85 14.30 -23.88
CA ASN A 464 11.00 13.17 -24.80
C ASN A 464 9.90 13.24 -25.88
N LYS A 465 10.33 13.21 -27.14
CA LYS A 465 9.56 13.58 -28.34
C LYS A 465 8.29 12.73 -28.52
N LYS A 466 7.11 13.33 -28.36
CA LYS A 466 5.99 13.35 -29.32
C LYS A 466 4.78 14.10 -28.71
N LYS A 467 4.55 15.33 -29.20
CA LYS A 467 3.42 16.17 -28.80
C LYS A 467 2.11 15.63 -29.38
N GLY A 468 1.26 15.04 -28.53
CA GLY A 468 -0.19 15.17 -28.69
C GLY A 468 -0.60 16.50 -28.07
N LYS A 469 -1.40 17.32 -28.77
CA LYS A 469 -1.96 18.55 -28.18
C LYS A 469 -2.77 18.16 -26.95
N LEU A 470 -2.31 18.54 -25.74
CA LEU A 470 -3.18 18.60 -24.58
C LEU A 470 -4.35 19.52 -24.93
N GLN A 471 -5.57 18.98 -24.97
CA GLN A 471 -6.74 19.82 -24.82
C GLN A 471 -6.62 20.46 -23.44
N GLN A 472 -6.28 21.75 -23.42
CA GLN A 472 -6.61 22.61 -22.30
C GLN A 472 -8.13 22.55 -22.17
N SER A 473 -8.64 21.67 -21.31
CA SER A 473 -9.97 21.90 -20.76
C SER A 473 -9.87 23.26 -20.10
N SER A 474 -10.65 24.23 -20.57
CA SER A 474 -10.75 25.55 -19.97
C SER A 474 -10.99 25.36 -18.46
N ARG A 475 -9.96 25.53 -17.64
CA ARG A 475 -10.14 25.69 -16.19
C ARG A 475 -10.95 26.97 -16.07
N ARG A 476 -12.25 26.86 -15.77
CA ARG A 476 -12.93 27.95 -15.08
C ARG A 476 -12.05 28.25 -13.87
N ALA A 477 -11.54 29.47 -13.78
CA ALA A 477 -10.93 29.94 -12.54
C ALA A 477 -11.86 29.52 -11.39
N ARG A 478 -11.31 28.94 -10.32
CA ARG A 478 -12.06 28.72 -9.08
C ARG A 478 -12.41 30.10 -8.51
N THR A 479 -13.39 30.75 -9.10
CA THR A 479 -13.97 32.00 -8.63
C THR A 479 -14.97 31.61 -7.55
N GLY A 480 -14.51 31.64 -6.30
CA GLY A 480 -15.31 31.69 -5.08
C GLY A 480 -16.39 30.61 -4.91
N THR A 481 -16.08 29.56 -4.14
CA THR A 481 -17.07 28.77 -3.38
C THR A 481 -16.36 28.13 -2.19
N SER A 482 -16.86 28.38 -0.97
CA SER A 482 -16.29 27.96 0.32
C SER A 482 -16.73 26.54 0.71
N GLY A 483 -16.08 25.52 0.14
CA GLY A 483 -16.32 24.12 0.51
C GLY A 483 -15.55 23.67 1.76
N PRO A 484 -15.88 22.51 2.35
CA PRO A 484 -15.23 22.01 3.57
C PRO A 484 -13.70 21.88 3.45
N LEU A 485 -13.20 21.39 2.30
CA LEU A 485 -11.76 21.27 2.04
C LEU A 485 -11.07 22.63 1.95
N ASP A 486 -11.68 23.61 1.29
CA ASP A 486 -11.10 24.95 1.14
C ASP A 486 -10.97 25.65 2.51
N LYS A 487 -11.97 25.48 3.39
CA LYS A 487 -11.89 25.99 4.77
C LYS A 487 -10.84 25.29 5.62
N ALA A 488 -10.67 23.98 5.44
CA ALA A 488 -9.63 23.22 6.13
C ALA A 488 -8.22 23.67 5.67
N ILE A 489 -8.05 23.93 4.38
CA ILE A 489 -6.81 24.50 3.82
C ILE A 489 -6.57 25.91 4.39
N GLU A 490 -7.58 26.77 4.38
CA GLU A 490 -7.49 28.13 4.92
C GLU A 490 -7.10 28.12 6.40
N ALA A 491 -7.73 27.27 7.23
CA ALA A 491 -7.41 27.16 8.65
C ALA A 491 -5.94 26.80 8.88
N VAL A 492 -5.38 25.83 8.16
CA VAL A 492 -3.97 25.45 8.28
C VAL A 492 -3.04 26.57 7.79
N GLN A 493 -3.37 27.20 6.67
CA GLN A 493 -2.58 28.30 6.12
C GLN A 493 -2.56 29.53 7.04
N THR A 494 -3.68 29.86 7.69
CA THR A 494 -3.76 30.94 8.70
C THR A 494 -2.90 30.61 9.91
N THR A 495 -2.97 29.39 10.44
CA THR A 495 -2.10 29.00 11.58
C THR A 495 -0.60 29.05 11.23
N ALA A 496 -0.23 28.67 10.00
CA ALA A 496 1.16 28.77 9.52
C ALA A 496 1.62 30.22 9.32
N ALA A 497 0.73 31.11 8.88
CA ALA A 497 1.01 32.53 8.71
C ALA A 497 1.16 33.26 10.06
N GLU A 498 0.36 32.91 11.06
CA GLU A 498 0.47 33.44 12.43
C GLU A 498 1.74 32.96 13.15
N ALA A 499 2.24 31.77 12.80
CA ALA A 499 3.53 31.26 13.27
C ALA A 499 4.74 31.90 12.55
N SER A 500 4.55 32.60 11.42
CA SER A 500 5.62 33.24 10.66
C SER A 500 5.97 34.64 11.22
N PRO A 501 7.26 34.93 11.51
CA PRO A 501 7.67 36.14 12.21
C PRO A 501 7.71 37.35 11.26
N SER A 502 6.56 37.92 10.93
CA SER A 502 6.47 39.12 10.08
C SER A 502 5.86 40.36 10.75
N GLY A 503 5.54 40.33 12.05
CA GLY A 503 5.01 41.48 12.79
C GLY A 503 5.67 41.70 14.15
N ILE A 504 6.41 42.81 14.28
CA ILE A 504 6.87 43.69 15.40
C ILE A 504 6.87 43.20 16.90
N SER A 505 6.57 41.96 17.26
CA SER A 505 6.83 41.42 18.60
C SER A 505 7.33 39.98 18.54
N ARG A 506 8.65 39.81 18.71
CA ARG A 506 9.28 38.50 18.84
C ARG A 506 8.85 37.88 20.18
N PRO A 507 8.18 36.72 20.20
CA PRO A 507 8.08 35.95 21.43
C PRO A 507 9.48 35.59 21.93
N ALA A 508 9.64 35.49 23.25
CA ALA A 508 10.92 35.09 23.84
C ALA A 508 11.36 33.72 23.27
N ARG A 509 12.64 33.58 22.93
CA ARG A 509 13.24 32.38 22.32
C ARG A 509 12.79 31.02 22.90
N PRO A 510 12.62 30.84 24.23
CA PRO A 510 12.14 29.57 24.78
C PRO A 510 10.66 29.27 24.50
N VAL A 511 9.80 30.27 24.32
CA VAL A 511 8.37 30.06 24.04
C VAL A 511 8.15 29.57 22.61
N ALA A 512 8.90 30.12 21.65
CA ALA A 512 8.84 29.70 20.25
C ALA A 512 9.36 28.26 20.05
N ALA A 513 10.42 27.87 20.78
CA ALA A 513 10.97 26.52 20.71
C ALA A 513 10.01 25.46 21.29
N ALA A 514 9.35 25.77 22.41
CA ALA A 514 8.34 24.88 23.00
C ALA A 514 7.12 24.70 22.09
N ALA A 515 6.65 25.77 21.43
CA ALA A 515 5.56 25.70 20.47
C ALA A 515 5.91 24.85 19.23
N ALA A 516 7.14 24.96 18.72
CA ALA A 516 7.62 24.14 17.62
C ALA A 516 7.68 22.65 17.99
N ALA A 517 8.25 22.31 19.15
CA ALA A 517 8.32 20.92 19.62
C ALA A 517 6.93 20.30 19.88
N ALA A 518 5.98 21.10 20.37
CA ALA A 518 4.59 20.68 20.51
C ALA A 518 3.92 20.40 19.15
N ASN A 519 4.20 21.23 18.14
CA ASN A 519 3.70 21.00 16.78
C ASN A 519 4.27 19.71 16.17
N GLU A 520 5.56 19.44 16.33
CA GLU A 520 6.18 18.19 15.87
C GLU A 520 5.59 16.95 16.55
N THR A 521 5.35 17.03 17.86
CA THR A 521 4.68 15.99 18.64
C THR A 521 3.26 15.73 18.11
N ALA A 522 2.50 16.78 17.82
CA ALA A 522 1.15 16.67 17.27
C ALA A 522 1.13 16.06 15.86
N GLN A 523 2.08 16.43 15.01
CA GLN A 523 2.24 15.83 13.68
C GLN A 523 2.62 14.35 13.76
N TRP A 524 3.51 13.97 14.67
CA TRP A 524 3.86 12.57 14.93
C TRP A 524 2.66 11.77 15.44
N LEU A 525 1.91 12.31 16.41
CA LEU A 525 0.67 11.73 16.90
C LEU A 525 -0.33 11.51 15.75
N GLY A 526 -0.54 12.53 14.91
CA GLY A 526 -1.45 12.47 13.78
C GLY A 526 -1.14 11.36 12.79
N ARG A 527 0.12 11.26 12.33
CA ARG A 527 0.54 10.20 11.41
C ARG A 527 0.38 8.81 12.01
N THR A 528 0.81 8.64 13.27
CA THR A 528 0.67 7.38 14.00
C THR A 528 -0.80 6.97 14.12
N ALA A 529 -1.67 7.92 14.49
CA ALA A 529 -3.09 7.70 14.68
C ALA A 529 -3.80 7.24 13.39
N VAL A 530 -3.47 7.88 12.26
CA VAL A 530 -4.00 7.48 10.94
C VAL A 530 -3.52 6.09 10.54
N THR A 531 -2.23 5.79 10.71
CA THR A 531 -1.69 4.44 10.45
C THR A 531 -2.35 3.39 11.34
N MET A 532 -2.58 3.67 12.64
CA MET A 532 -3.31 2.76 13.51
C MET A 532 -4.76 2.53 13.05
N ALA A 533 -5.47 3.59 12.65
CA ALA A 533 -6.83 3.46 12.14
C ALA A 533 -6.88 2.65 10.84
N HIS A 534 -5.90 2.84 9.95
CA HIS A 534 -5.72 2.09 8.72
C HIS A 534 -5.61 0.58 8.99
N GLU A 535 -4.67 0.17 9.83
CA GLU A 535 -4.46 -1.25 10.16
C GLU A 535 -5.65 -1.88 10.92
N LEU A 536 -6.35 -1.10 11.75
CA LEU A 536 -7.56 -1.58 12.42
C LEU A 536 -8.75 -1.72 11.46
N CYS A 537 -8.82 -0.90 10.41
CA CYS A 537 -9.81 -1.08 9.35
C CYS A 537 -9.54 -2.35 8.53
N HIS A 538 -8.27 -2.71 8.29
CA HIS A 538 -7.93 -4.02 7.74
C HIS A 538 -8.41 -5.17 8.65
N CYS A 539 -8.38 -5.01 9.98
CA CYS A 539 -8.99 -5.97 10.91
C CYS A 539 -10.51 -6.12 10.74
N LEU A 540 -11.19 -5.12 10.17
CA LEU A 540 -12.62 -5.15 9.83
C LEU A 540 -12.88 -5.57 8.37
N GLY A 541 -11.84 -6.04 7.67
CA GLY A 541 -11.91 -6.55 6.30
C GLY A 541 -11.87 -5.48 5.20
N LEU A 542 -11.60 -4.21 5.53
CA LEU A 542 -11.47 -3.16 4.51
C LEU A 542 -10.13 -3.31 3.80
N ASP A 543 -10.12 -3.33 2.47
CA ASP A 543 -8.90 -3.22 1.67
C ASP A 543 -8.49 -1.75 1.42
N HIS A 544 -7.34 -1.56 0.77
CA HIS A 544 -6.93 -0.26 0.28
C HIS A 544 -8.02 0.40 -0.60
N CYS A 545 -8.19 1.70 -0.44
CA CYS A 545 -9.19 2.51 -1.12
C CYS A 545 -8.57 3.36 -2.22
N ALA A 546 -9.23 3.37 -3.39
CA ALA A 546 -8.84 4.20 -4.53
C ALA A 546 -9.95 5.15 -5.01
N TYR A 547 -11.09 5.24 -4.30
CA TYR A 547 -12.25 6.02 -4.76
C TYR A 547 -12.12 7.53 -4.51
N PHE A 548 -11.56 7.89 -3.36
CA PHE A 548 -11.43 9.25 -2.83
C PHE A 548 -10.12 9.34 -2.03
N ALA A 549 -9.73 10.56 -1.66
CA ALA A 549 -8.78 10.71 -0.56
C ALA A 549 -9.37 10.03 0.70
N CYS A 550 -8.62 9.12 1.32
CA CYS A 550 -9.13 8.27 2.39
C CYS A 550 -7.97 7.77 3.29
N ALA A 551 -8.21 7.63 4.58
CA ALA A 551 -7.28 6.97 5.50
C ALA A 551 -6.96 5.51 5.11
N MET A 552 -7.80 4.88 4.28
CA MET A 552 -7.58 3.54 3.73
C MET A 552 -6.82 3.56 2.40
N GLN A 553 -6.28 4.67 1.92
CA GLN A 553 -5.41 4.62 0.75
C GLN A 553 -4.14 3.82 1.07
N GLY A 554 -3.66 3.03 0.11
CA GLY A 554 -2.33 2.44 0.20
C GLY A 554 -1.26 3.52 0.35
N CYS A 555 -0.16 3.16 1.02
CA CYS A 555 0.91 4.09 1.37
C CYS A 555 2.27 3.42 1.24
N GLY A 556 3.09 3.89 0.31
CA GLY A 556 4.44 3.37 0.06
C GLY A 556 5.55 4.16 0.75
N SER A 557 5.26 5.33 1.33
CA SER A 557 6.29 6.20 1.90
C SER A 557 5.79 7.14 3.00
N VAL A 558 6.72 7.61 3.85
CA VAL A 558 6.40 8.62 4.89
C VAL A 558 5.90 9.94 4.28
N ALA A 559 6.41 10.32 3.10
CA ALA A 559 5.95 11.51 2.39
C ALA A 559 4.50 11.35 1.90
N GLU A 560 4.14 10.16 1.39
CA GLU A 560 2.76 9.84 1.01
C GLU A 560 1.82 9.86 2.22
N ALA A 561 2.25 9.30 3.36
CA ALA A 561 1.49 9.32 4.61
C ALA A 561 1.14 10.74 5.07
N GLN A 562 2.04 11.72 4.91
CA GLN A 562 1.78 13.13 5.25
C GLN A 562 0.62 13.75 4.45
N ARG A 563 0.28 13.19 3.28
CA ARG A 563 -0.80 13.70 2.41
C ARG A 563 -2.13 12.96 2.61
N GLN A 564 -2.16 11.90 3.41
CA GLN A 564 -3.37 11.11 3.64
C GLN A 564 -4.32 11.82 4.62
N PRO A 565 -5.64 11.81 4.35
CA PRO A 565 -6.62 12.37 5.27
C PRO A 565 -6.85 11.45 6.47
N PRO A 566 -7.14 12.00 7.67
CA PRO A 566 -7.42 11.23 8.87
C PRO A 566 -8.89 10.76 8.97
N TYR A 567 -9.60 10.64 7.84
CA TYR A 567 -11.01 10.22 7.77
C TYR A 567 -11.23 9.12 6.74
N LEU A 568 -12.36 8.42 6.86
CA LEU A 568 -12.85 7.52 5.82
C LEU A 568 -13.71 8.25 4.80
N CYS A 569 -13.48 7.95 3.52
CA CYS A 569 -14.34 8.39 2.44
C CYS A 569 -15.73 7.73 2.52
N PRO A 570 -16.74 8.20 1.77
CA PRO A 570 -18.10 7.68 1.86
C PRO A 570 -18.20 6.17 1.64
N VAL A 571 -17.42 5.60 0.72
CA VAL A 571 -17.42 4.15 0.46
C VAL A 571 -16.89 3.36 1.66
N CYS A 572 -15.77 3.77 2.24
CA CYS A 572 -15.20 3.09 3.41
C CYS A 572 -16.03 3.35 4.68
N LEU A 573 -16.67 4.51 4.79
CA LEU A 573 -17.57 4.84 5.89
C LEU A 573 -18.80 3.93 5.89
N GLU A 574 -19.40 3.64 4.72
CA GLU A 574 -20.48 2.64 4.61
C GLU A 574 -20.06 1.29 5.20
N LYS A 575 -18.86 0.81 4.83
CA LYS A 575 -18.31 -0.46 5.31
C LYS A 575 -18.12 -0.43 6.83
N LEU A 576 -17.43 0.59 7.35
CA LEU A 576 -17.13 0.71 8.77
C LEU A 576 -18.41 0.80 9.62
N CYS A 577 -19.29 1.74 9.29
CA CYS A 577 -20.52 1.96 10.04
C CYS A 577 -21.43 0.73 9.97
N ARG A 578 -21.49 0.03 8.83
CA ARG A 578 -22.23 -1.23 8.73
C ARG A 578 -21.62 -2.32 9.62
N ALA A 579 -20.30 -2.47 9.61
CA ALA A 579 -19.59 -3.47 10.42
C ALA A 579 -19.91 -3.31 11.91
N ILE A 580 -19.85 -2.09 12.42
CA ILE A 580 -20.09 -1.78 13.83
C ILE A 580 -21.59 -1.83 14.12
N GLY A 581 -22.38 -1.11 13.34
CA GLY A 581 -23.81 -0.94 13.52
C GLY A 581 -24.59 -2.25 13.56
N GLU A 582 -24.39 -3.14 12.59
CA GLU A 582 -25.05 -4.47 12.56
C GLU A 582 -24.71 -5.31 13.81
N GLY A 583 -23.54 -5.09 14.40
CA GLY A 583 -23.01 -5.89 15.50
C GLY A 583 -23.38 -5.40 16.90
N VAL A 584 -23.54 -4.07 17.08
CA VAL A 584 -23.62 -3.45 18.42
C VAL A 584 -24.71 -2.40 18.59
N VAL A 585 -25.44 -2.04 17.53
CA VAL A 585 -26.50 -1.02 17.58
C VAL A 585 -27.87 -1.66 17.37
N ASP A 586 -28.73 -1.57 18.38
CA ASP A 586 -30.08 -2.11 18.30
C ASP A 586 -30.92 -1.38 17.24
N GLY A 587 -31.66 -2.14 16.43
CA GLY A 587 -32.52 -1.57 15.38
C GLY A 587 -31.79 -1.11 14.11
N TRP A 588 -30.49 -1.40 13.96
CA TRP A 588 -29.68 -0.94 12.83
C TRP A 588 -30.28 -1.17 11.43
N GLU A 589 -30.81 -2.37 11.17
CA GLU A 589 -31.42 -2.68 9.86
C GLU A 589 -32.86 -2.15 9.74
N ALA A 590 -33.54 -1.89 10.87
CA ALA A 590 -34.96 -1.55 10.88
C ALA A 590 -35.23 -0.04 10.76
N ASP A 591 -34.32 0.80 11.26
CA ASP A 591 -34.55 2.24 11.37
C ASP A 591 -33.41 3.05 10.73
N ARG A 592 -33.79 3.92 9.78
CA ARG A 592 -32.86 4.86 9.15
C ARG A 592 -32.41 5.96 10.10
N GLY A 593 -33.28 6.42 11.00
CA GLY A 593 -32.97 7.42 12.01
C GLY A 593 -31.92 6.94 13.01
N VAL A 594 -31.89 5.64 13.32
CA VAL A 594 -30.82 5.02 14.13
C VAL A 594 -29.48 5.09 13.41
N ARG A 595 -29.43 4.73 12.12
CA ARG A 595 -28.23 4.81 11.28
C ARG A 595 -27.70 6.25 11.18
N GLU A 596 -28.58 7.20 10.89
CA GLU A 596 -28.24 8.62 10.81
C GLU A 596 -27.78 9.17 12.17
N GLY A 597 -28.43 8.76 13.27
CA GLY A 597 -28.05 9.12 14.63
C GLY A 597 -26.62 8.68 14.98
N PHE A 598 -26.30 7.42 14.69
CA PHE A 598 -24.98 6.85 14.91
C PHE A 598 -23.89 7.58 14.15
N VAL A 599 -24.11 7.90 12.87
CA VAL A 599 -23.12 8.65 12.05
C VAL A 599 -22.90 10.04 12.62
N ARG A 600 -23.96 10.77 12.99
CA ARG A 600 -23.82 12.10 13.62
C ARG A 600 -23.05 12.05 14.93
N GLU A 601 -23.25 11.03 15.75
CA GLU A 601 -22.53 10.86 17.02
C GLU A 601 -21.06 10.52 16.80
N SER A 602 -20.77 9.65 15.82
CA SER A 602 -19.42 9.35 15.37
C SER A 602 -18.70 10.61 14.89
N ASP A 603 -19.34 11.41 14.03
CA ASP A 603 -18.76 12.64 13.49
C ASP A 603 -18.50 13.68 14.59
N LYS A 604 -19.41 13.82 15.57
CA LYS A 604 -19.18 14.67 16.76
C LYS A 604 -18.01 14.20 17.61
N ALA A 605 -17.85 12.89 17.80
CA ALA A 605 -16.74 12.34 18.56
C ALA A 605 -15.40 12.61 17.86
N GLN A 606 -15.34 12.41 16.54
CA GLN A 606 -14.17 12.70 15.73
C GLN A 606 -13.83 14.19 15.75
N HIS A 607 -14.85 15.06 15.64
CA HIS A 607 -14.67 16.51 15.69
C HIS A 607 -13.99 16.98 16.99
N LYS A 608 -14.51 16.51 18.13
CA LYS A 608 -13.93 16.84 19.44
C LYS A 608 -12.46 16.45 19.55
N GLN A 609 -12.11 15.26 19.08
CA GLN A 609 -10.75 14.73 19.19
C GLN A 609 -9.79 15.38 18.20
N LEU A 610 -10.22 15.63 16.97
CA LEU A 610 -9.38 16.22 15.93
C LEU A 610 -9.13 17.73 16.14
N GLY A 611 -10.02 18.41 16.87
CA GLY A 611 -9.77 19.76 17.39
C GLY A 611 -8.65 19.82 18.45
N GLN A 612 -8.40 18.71 19.16
CA GLN A 612 -7.32 18.62 20.16
C GLN A 612 -5.97 18.23 19.54
N THR A 613 -5.98 17.51 18.41
CA THR A 613 -4.76 17.06 17.72
C THR A 613 -4.18 18.10 16.75
N GLY A 614 -4.82 19.26 16.56
CA GLY A 614 -4.24 20.41 15.84
C GLY A 614 -4.12 20.26 14.31
N LEU A 615 -4.74 19.27 13.69
CA LEU A 615 -4.52 18.92 12.26
C LEU A 615 -5.41 19.69 11.26
N GLY A 616 -5.87 20.90 11.58
CA GLY A 616 -6.69 21.71 10.66
C GLY A 616 -8.03 21.09 10.24
N LEU A 617 -8.45 19.99 10.89
CA LEU A 617 -9.58 19.18 10.48
C LEU A 617 -10.94 19.73 10.93
N GLN A 618 -10.92 20.65 11.89
CA GLN A 618 -12.11 21.26 12.46
C GLN A 618 -12.96 21.92 11.36
N GLY A 619 -12.33 22.64 10.43
CA GLY A 619 -13.01 23.29 9.30
C GLY A 619 -13.64 22.31 8.29
N TRP A 620 -13.11 21.09 8.15
CA TRP A 620 -13.70 20.06 7.28
C TRP A 620 -14.90 19.37 7.96
N LEU A 621 -14.78 19.03 9.25
CA LEU A 621 -15.86 18.39 10.02
C LEU A 621 -17.00 19.36 10.40
N ASP A 622 -16.74 20.66 10.51
CA ASP A 622 -17.77 21.69 10.78
C ASP A 622 -18.85 21.78 9.68
N GLN A 623 -18.60 21.19 8.51
CA GLN A 623 -19.44 21.31 7.31
C GLN A 623 -19.83 19.98 6.65
N LYS A 624 -19.31 18.85 7.15
CA LYS A 624 -19.77 17.50 6.80
C LYS A 624 -21.10 17.22 7.49
#